data_AF-T1CV31-F1
#
_entry.id   AF-T1CV31-F1
#
_cell.length_a   1.000
_cell.length_b   1.000
_cell.length_c   1.000
_cell.angle_alpha   90.00
_cell.angle_beta   90.00
_cell.angle_gamma   90.00
#
_symmetry.space_group_name_H-M   'P 1'
#
loop_
_entity.id
_entity.type
_entity.pdbx_description
1 polymer ?
#
loop_
_entity_poly.entity_id
_entity_poly.type
_entity_poly.pdbx_seq_one_letter_code
_entity_poly.pdbx_strand_id
1 'polypeptide(L)'
;MTVVVPADAPTTRTATRVLHDTRGPAYLRLPRENLPVVTDGEFRLGRAPELAAGSDLTIGAVGVMVARALEVARRLGEGGISVRVLDLASVKPFDEPAILRAARETGAILVLEEHSVLTGVGAL
;
A
#
# COMPACT_ATOMS: atom_id res chain seq x y z
N MET A 1 -4.01 18.68 3.75
CA MET A 1 -4.84 17.48 3.84
C MET A 1 -3.94 16.27 3.68
N THR A 2 -3.88 15.44 4.71
CA THR A 2 -3.16 14.16 4.77
C THR A 2 -4.17 13.04 4.60
N VAL A 3 -3.86 12.03 3.78
CA VAL A 3 -4.77 10.92 3.45
C VAL A 3 -4.05 9.60 3.70
N VAL A 4 -4.59 8.80 4.62
CA VAL A 4 -4.02 7.51 5.02
C VAL A 4 -5.08 6.41 4.99
N VAL A 5 -4.69 5.25 4.47
CA VAL A 5 -5.56 4.07 4.31
C VAL A 5 -4.77 2.83 4.76
N PRO A 6 -4.73 2.54 6.07
CA PRO A 6 -3.91 1.45 6.62
C PRO A 6 -4.38 0.08 6.15
N ALA A 7 -3.45 -0.86 6.02
CA ALA A 7 -3.69 -2.21 5.53
C ALA A 7 -4.43 -3.10 6.56
N ASP A 8 -4.12 -2.94 7.84
CA ASP A 8 -4.56 -3.83 8.92
C ASP A 8 -4.63 -3.13 10.29
N ALA A 9 -4.98 -3.88 11.34
CA ALA A 9 -5.13 -3.33 12.69
C ALA A 9 -3.81 -2.78 13.29
N PRO A 10 -2.65 -3.46 13.17
CA PRO A 10 -1.38 -2.90 13.62
C PRO A 10 -1.00 -1.58 12.94
N THR A 11 -1.06 -1.51 11.60
CA THR A 11 -0.77 -0.25 10.89
C THR A 11 -1.79 0.82 11.22
N THR A 12 -3.06 0.48 11.42
CA THR A 12 -4.10 1.42 11.86
C THR A 12 -3.73 2.08 13.20
N ARG A 13 -3.24 1.31 14.17
CA ARG A 13 -2.80 1.83 15.47
C ARG A 13 -1.67 2.84 15.30
N THR A 14 -0.64 2.50 14.53
CA THR A 14 0.53 3.38 14.33
C THR A 14 0.16 4.61 13.49
N ALA A 15 -0.60 4.44 12.42
CA ALA A 15 -1.12 5.53 11.59
C ALA A 15 -1.94 6.52 12.39
N THR A 16 -2.81 6.05 13.29
CA THR A 16 -3.61 6.93 14.17
C THR A 16 -2.71 7.82 15.04
N ARG A 17 -1.62 7.27 15.59
CA ARG A 17 -0.65 8.04 16.37
C ARG A 17 0.11 9.04 15.51
N VAL A 18 0.60 8.61 14.34
CA VAL A 18 1.29 9.49 13.40
C VAL A 18 0.39 10.65 12.95
N LEU A 19 -0.89 10.40 12.69
CA LEU A 19 -1.84 11.43 12.29
C LEU A 19 -2.17 12.40 13.43
N HIS A 20 -2.25 11.94 14.67
CA HIS A 20 -2.42 12.82 15.85
C HIS A 20 -1.30 13.85 15.94
N ASP A 21 -0.06 13.45 15.64
CA ASP A 21 1.12 14.33 15.73
C ASP A 21 1.35 15.15 14.44
N THR A 22 0.62 14.85 13.36
CA THR A 22 0.74 15.55 12.08
C THR A 22 -0.05 16.86 12.10
N ARG A 23 0.57 17.97 11.68
CA ARG A 23 -0.12 19.26 11.59
C ARG A 23 -1.08 19.33 10.40
N GLY A 24 -2.25 19.90 10.64
CA GLY A 24 -3.26 20.17 9.62
C GLY A 24 -4.31 19.05 9.51
N PRO A 25 -5.24 19.17 8.55
CA PRO A 25 -6.34 18.23 8.44
C PRO A 25 -5.86 16.87 7.93
N ALA A 26 -6.38 15.81 8.56
CA ALA A 26 -6.08 14.41 8.25
C ALA A 26 -7.36 13.62 7.97
N TYR A 27 -7.25 12.66 7.06
CA TYR A 27 -8.28 11.69 6.71
C TYR A 27 -7.70 10.28 6.87
N LEU A 28 -8.37 9.45 7.67
CA LEU A 28 -8.03 8.05 7.89
C LEU A 28 -9.21 7.20 7.41
N ARG A 29 -9.01 6.43 6.33
CA ARG A 29 -10.05 5.53 5.81
C ARG A 29 -9.95 4.18 6.50
N LEU A 30 -11.03 3.75 7.14
CA LEU A 30 -11.09 2.46 7.83
C LEU A 30 -12.13 1.55 7.17
N PRO A 31 -11.82 0.28 6.95
CA PRO A 31 -12.80 -0.72 6.55
C PRO A 31 -13.64 -1.15 7.75
N ARG A 32 -14.82 -1.70 7.45
CA ARG A 32 -15.71 -2.30 8.47
C ARG A 32 -15.31 -3.75 8.80
N GLU A 33 -14.75 -4.47 7.85
CA GLU A 33 -14.49 -5.90 7.96
C GLU A 33 -13.24 -6.19 8.79
N ASN A 34 -13.20 -7.39 9.39
CA ASN A 34 -11.99 -7.91 10.01
C ASN A 34 -11.03 -8.34 8.91
N LEU A 35 -9.89 -7.65 8.82
CA LEU A 35 -8.84 -7.97 7.87
C LEU A 35 -7.77 -8.87 8.49
N PRO A 36 -7.11 -9.72 7.70
CA PRO A 36 -5.91 -10.41 8.15
C PRO A 36 -4.81 -9.40 8.51
N VAL A 37 -4.00 -9.75 9.52
CA VAL A 37 -2.80 -8.99 9.84
C VAL A 37 -1.69 -9.43 8.90
N VAL A 38 -1.17 -8.50 8.10
CA VAL A 38 -0.21 -8.77 7.03
C VAL A 38 1.04 -7.89 7.09
N THR A 39 1.07 -6.95 8.03
CA THR A 39 2.19 -6.04 8.26
C THR A 39 2.81 -6.27 9.65
N ASP A 40 3.99 -5.69 9.87
CA ASP A 40 4.62 -5.63 11.20
C ASP A 40 4.06 -4.48 12.07
N GLY A 41 3.14 -3.68 11.52
CA GLY A 41 2.50 -2.56 12.19
C GLY A 41 3.26 -1.24 12.13
N GLU A 42 4.43 -1.18 11.50
CA GLU A 42 5.13 0.08 11.30
C GLU A 42 4.47 0.91 10.19
N PHE A 43 4.07 2.14 10.51
CA PHE A 43 3.57 3.10 9.53
C PHE A 43 4.43 4.37 9.56
N ARG A 44 4.91 4.77 8.38
CA ARG A 44 5.66 6.02 8.18
C ARG A 44 4.95 6.85 7.12
N LEU A 45 4.57 8.08 7.47
CA LEU A 45 3.89 8.97 6.54
C LEU A 45 4.80 9.32 5.35
N GLY A 46 4.27 9.24 4.12
CA GLY A 46 5.01 9.50 2.89
C GLY A 46 5.99 8.40 2.51
N ARG A 47 5.76 7.17 2.97
CA ARG A 47 6.57 5.99 2.62
C ARG A 47 5.70 4.83 2.17
N ALA A 48 6.21 4.07 1.21
CA ALA A 48 5.61 2.85 0.69
C ALA A 48 6.54 1.64 0.96
N PRO A 49 6.40 0.96 2.12
CA PRO A 49 7.25 -0.18 2.43
C PRO A 49 7.01 -1.35 1.48
N GLU A 50 8.08 -2.09 1.19
CA GLU A 50 8.02 -3.34 0.45
C GLU A 50 7.63 -4.47 1.40
N LEU A 51 6.53 -5.15 1.08
CA LEU A 51 6.02 -6.28 1.86
C LEU A 51 6.41 -7.64 1.25
N ALA A 52 6.73 -7.65 -0.04
CA ALA A 52 7.27 -8.82 -0.74
C ALA A 52 8.22 -8.36 -1.84
N ALA A 53 9.35 -9.04 -1.99
CA ALA A 53 10.32 -8.78 -3.04
C ALA A 53 9.91 -9.44 -4.36
N GLY A 54 10.29 -8.83 -5.48
CA GLY A 54 10.11 -9.40 -6.81
C GLY A 54 10.69 -8.52 -7.92
N SER A 55 10.75 -9.08 -9.13
CA SER A 55 11.47 -8.52 -10.29
C SER A 55 10.65 -8.37 -11.56
N ASP A 56 9.55 -9.11 -11.72
CA ASP A 56 8.85 -9.19 -13.01
C ASP A 56 7.65 -8.24 -13.09
N LEU A 57 7.09 -7.89 -11.93
CA LEU A 57 5.95 -6.97 -11.78
C LEU A 57 5.98 -6.38 -10.36
N THR A 58 5.57 -5.12 -10.21
CA THR A 58 5.22 -4.57 -8.91
C THR A 58 3.72 -4.37 -8.79
N ILE A 59 3.14 -4.86 -7.69
CA ILE A 59 1.79 -4.52 -7.27
C ILE A 59 1.89 -3.43 -6.18
N GLY A 60 1.33 -2.26 -6.47
CA GLY A 60 1.05 -1.24 -5.45
C GLY A 60 -0.36 -1.43 -4.92
N ALA A 61 -0.52 -1.64 -3.62
CA ALA A 61 -1.82 -1.90 -3.03
C ALA A 61 -2.10 -0.98 -1.85
N VAL A 62 -3.38 -0.76 -1.54
CA VAL A 62 -3.80 0.14 -0.46
C VAL A 62 -4.99 -0.44 0.32
N GLY A 63 -4.98 -0.25 1.65
CA GLY A 63 -6.06 -0.70 2.52
C GLY A 63 -6.32 -2.21 2.43
N VAL A 64 -7.61 -2.57 2.29
CA VAL A 64 -8.08 -3.96 2.21
C VAL A 64 -7.39 -4.78 1.11
N MET A 65 -6.90 -4.11 0.05
CA MET A 65 -6.29 -4.78 -1.09
C MET A 65 -4.85 -5.24 -0.84
N VAL A 66 -4.20 -4.79 0.24
CA VAL A 66 -2.81 -5.18 0.55
C VAL A 66 -2.71 -6.68 0.83
N ALA A 67 -3.62 -7.23 1.65
CA ALA A 67 -3.67 -8.66 1.91
C ALA A 67 -3.91 -9.47 0.61
N ARG A 68 -4.78 -8.97 -0.27
CA ARG A 68 -5.05 -9.59 -1.57
C ARG A 68 -3.85 -9.53 -2.51
N ALA A 69 -3.09 -8.44 -2.49
CA ALA A 69 -1.87 -8.29 -3.28
C ALA A 69 -0.80 -9.33 -2.90
N LEU A 70 -0.61 -9.57 -1.60
CA LEU A 70 0.31 -10.61 -1.11
C LEU A 70 -0.15 -12.01 -1.52
N GLU A 71 -1.46 -12.29 -1.48
CA GLU A 71 -2.02 -13.55 -1.96
C GLU A 71 -1.77 -13.74 -3.47
N VAL A 72 -1.96 -12.68 -4.27
CA VAL A 72 -1.69 -12.69 -5.71
C VAL A 72 -0.21 -12.92 -5.99
N ALA A 73 0.68 -12.20 -5.31
CA ALA A 73 2.12 -12.38 -5.45
C ALA A 73 2.56 -13.82 -5.15
N ARG A 74 2.02 -14.42 -4.07
CA ARG A 74 2.28 -15.82 -3.72
C ARG A 74 1.82 -16.79 -4.82
N ARG A 75 0.59 -16.61 -5.34
CA ARG A 75 0.03 -17.48 -6.40
C ARG A 75 0.76 -17.35 -7.73
N LEU A 76 1.14 -16.14 -8.12
CA LEU A 76 1.93 -15.91 -9.33
C LEU A 76 3.34 -16.48 -9.19
N GLY A 77 3.92 -16.42 -7.99
CA GLY A 77 5.20 -17.07 -7.68
C GLY A 77 5.19 -18.58 -7.85
N GLU A 78 4.07 -19.26 -7.56
CA GLU A 78 3.89 -20.71 -7.86
C GLU A 78 3.97 -21.00 -9.37
N GLY A 79 3.63 -20.03 -10.21
CA GLY A 79 3.74 -20.09 -11.67
C GLY A 79 5.06 -19.52 -12.22
N GLY A 80 6.02 -19.18 -11.37
CA GLY A 80 7.33 -18.66 -11.76
C GLY A 80 7.38 -17.16 -12.05
N ILE A 81 6.35 -16.39 -11.68
CA ILE A 81 6.32 -14.93 -11.84
C ILE A 81 6.69 -14.27 -10.50
N SER A 82 7.78 -13.51 -10.50
CA SER A 82 8.35 -12.82 -9.35
C SER A 82 7.69 -11.46 -9.13
N VAL A 83 6.83 -11.34 -8.11
CA VAL A 83 5.98 -10.15 -7.90
C VAL A 83 6.39 -9.39 -6.64
N ARG A 84 6.78 -8.13 -6.81
CA ARG A 84 6.99 -7.18 -5.71
C ARG A 84 5.65 -6.65 -5.22
N VAL A 85 5.51 -6.44 -3.91
CA VAL A 85 4.34 -5.80 -3.31
C VAL A 85 4.75 -4.58 -2.49
N LEU A 86 4.18 -3.42 -2.80
CA LEU A 86 4.33 -2.18 -2.04
C LEU A 86 3.00 -1.82 -1.35
N ASP A 87 3.07 -1.45 -0.08
CA ASP A 87 1.94 -0.87 0.65
C ASP A 87 1.90 0.64 0.46
N LEU A 88 0.83 1.13 -0.17
CA LEU A 88 0.57 2.53 -0.48
C LEU A 88 -0.38 3.19 0.53
N ALA A 89 -0.36 2.73 1.79
CA ALA A 89 -1.17 3.27 2.88
C ALA A 89 -1.08 4.80 3.01
N SER A 90 0.08 5.40 2.71
CA SER A 90 0.23 6.86 2.60
C SER A 90 -0.16 7.34 1.20
N VAL A 91 -1.45 7.63 1.01
CA VAL A 91 -1.98 8.16 -0.26
C VAL A 91 -1.57 9.62 -0.46
N LYS A 92 -1.57 10.41 0.61
CA LYS A 92 -1.08 11.80 0.60
C LYS A 92 -0.40 12.14 1.92
N PRO A 93 0.91 12.44 1.93
CA PRO A 93 1.83 12.49 0.79
C PRO A 93 2.11 11.09 0.19
N PHE A 94 2.32 11.04 -1.13
CA PHE A 94 2.60 9.82 -1.87
C PHE A 94 4.11 9.57 -1.98
N ASP A 95 4.54 8.31 -1.95
CA ASP A 95 5.95 7.93 -2.11
C ASP A 95 6.31 7.73 -3.60
N GLU A 96 6.28 8.83 -4.36
CA GLU A 96 6.63 8.84 -5.77
C GLU A 96 8.02 8.23 -6.06
N PRO A 97 9.09 8.50 -5.27
CA PRO A 97 10.38 7.85 -5.48
C PRO A 97 10.34 6.32 -5.40
N ALA A 98 9.53 5.73 -4.51
CA ALA A 98 9.38 4.29 -4.42
C ALA A 98 8.71 3.70 -5.67
N ILE A 99 7.66 4.33 -6.18
CA ILE A 99 6.97 3.90 -7.40
C ILE A 99 7.86 4.03 -8.63
N LEU A 100 8.56 5.16 -8.79
CA LEU A 100 9.48 5.36 -9.92
C LEU A 100 10.63 4.35 -9.90
N ARG A 101 11.13 3.99 -8.71
CA ARG A 101 12.15 2.93 -8.58
C ARG A 101 11.57 1.57 -8.97
N ALA A 102 10.40 1.22 -8.46
CA ALA A 102 9.73 -0.04 -8.79
C ALA A 102 9.45 -0.15 -10.30
N ALA A 103 8.96 0.91 -10.94
CA ALA A 103 8.69 0.92 -12.38
C ALA A 103 9.96 0.67 -13.21
N ARG A 104 11.10 1.23 -12.80
CA ARG A 104 12.39 1.00 -13.46
C ARG A 104 12.91 -0.43 -13.26
N GLU A 105 12.73 -0.98 -12.07
CA GLU A 105 13.29 -2.27 -11.70
C GLU A 105 12.43 -3.46 -12.14
N THR A 106 11.11 -3.30 -12.20
CA THR A 106 10.17 -4.38 -12.54
C THR A 106 9.44 -4.21 -13.86
N GLY A 107 9.62 -3.08 -14.56
CA GLY A 107 9.07 -2.83 -15.90
C GLY A 107 7.56 -2.59 -16.00
N ALA A 108 6.78 -3.02 -15.00
CA ALA A 108 5.33 -2.80 -14.92
C ALA A 108 4.87 -2.55 -13.48
N ILE A 109 3.82 -1.72 -13.34
CA ILE A 109 3.10 -1.46 -12.10
C ILE A 109 1.63 -1.85 -12.29
N LEU A 110 1.09 -2.62 -11.34
CA LEU A 110 -0.33 -2.88 -11.21
C LEU A 110 -0.82 -2.27 -9.89
N VAL A 111 -1.90 -1.49 -9.92
CA VAL A 111 -2.49 -0.91 -8.71
C VAL A 111 -3.73 -1.69 -8.29
N LEU A 112 -3.81 -2.06 -7.02
CA LEU A 112 -4.98 -2.69 -6.42
C LEU A 112 -5.56 -1.78 -5.34
N GLU A 113 -6.74 -1.25 -5.58
CA GLU A 113 -7.45 -0.38 -4.63
C GLU A 113 -8.95 -0.69 -4.58
N GLU A 114 -9.54 -0.55 -3.40
CA GLU A 114 -10.99 -0.53 -3.23
C GLU A 114 -11.48 0.92 -3.38
N HIS A 115 -11.39 1.48 -4.57
CA HIS A 115 -11.81 2.86 -4.85
C HIS A 115 -12.08 3.04 -6.35
N SER A 116 -12.65 4.19 -6.73
CA SER A 116 -12.76 4.57 -8.13
C SER A 116 -11.37 4.75 -8.75
N VAL A 117 -11.18 4.13 -9.93
CA VAL A 117 -9.96 4.25 -10.75
C VAL A 117 -9.72 5.68 -11.27
N LEU A 118 -10.73 6.55 -11.24
CA LEU A 118 -10.63 7.91 -11.80
C LEU A 118 -9.94 8.90 -10.86
N THR A 119 -9.98 8.65 -9.55
CA THR A 119 -9.56 9.62 -8.51
C THR A 119 -8.79 8.97 -7.36
N GLY A 120 -8.49 7.69 -7.48
CA GLY A 120 -7.81 6.88 -6.48
C GLY A 120 -6.30 6.92 -6.57
N VAL A 121 -5.65 5.93 -5.96
CA VAL A 121 -4.19 5.77 -5.97
C VAL A 121 -3.69 5.51 -7.39
N GLY A 122 -4.44 4.78 -8.22
CA GLY A 122 -4.06 4.47 -9.60
C GLY A 122 -4.04 5.68 -10.53
N ALA A 123 -4.57 6.83 -10.11
CA ALA A 123 -4.56 8.07 -10.88
C ALA A 123 -3.43 9.04 -10.47
N LEU A 124 -2.66 8.71 -9.43
CA LEU A 124 -1.54 9.52 -8.92
C LEU A 124 -0.25 9.32 -9.72
#